data_AF-A0A7J4RA56-F1
#
_entry.id   AF-A0A7J4RA56-F1
#
_cell.length_a   1.000
_cell.length_b   1.000
_cell.length_c   1.000
_cell.angle_alpha   90.00
_cell.angle_beta   90.00
_cell.angle_gamma   90.00
#
_symmetry.space_group_name_H-M   'P 1'
#
loop_
_entity.id
_entity.type
_entity.pdbx_description
1 polymer ?
#
loop_
_entity_poly.entity_id
_entity_poly.type
_entity_poly.pdbx_seq_one_letter_code
_entity_poly.pdbx_strand_id
1 'polypeptide(L)' 'MSKTVSRNLSKLSEFIAECRRVLKVTKKPSNDEFKTIVKVSGLGMIIIGAIGFLVQMIRSILS' A
#
# COMPACT_ATOMS: atom_id res chain seq x y z
N MET A 1 10.01 3.00 40.28
CA MET A 1 9.29 2.33 39.16
C MET A 1 8.30 3.23 38.40
N SER A 2 7.62 4.21 39.03
CA SER A 2 6.52 4.97 38.39
C SER A 2 6.92 5.99 37.29
N LYS A 3 8.12 6.59 37.35
CA LYS A 3 8.53 7.68 36.41
C LYS A 3 8.86 7.23 34.97
N THR A 4 9.07 5.92 34.72
CA THR A 4 9.46 5.43 33.39
C THR A 4 8.27 5.33 32.43
N VAL A 5 7.09 4.94 32.93
CA VAL A 5 5.87 4.80 32.11
C VAL A 5 5.40 6.15 31.60
N SER A 6 5.39 7.19 32.46
CA SER A 6 4.98 8.55 32.08
C SER A 6 5.83 9.14 30.94
N ARG A 7 7.17 8.95 30.95
CA ARG A 7 8.04 9.41 29.85
C ARG A 7 7.75 8.74 28.51
N ASN A 8 7.39 7.45 28.50
CA ASN A 8 7.13 6.72 27.27
C ASN A 8 5.79 7.14 26.64
N LEU A 9 4.77 7.45 27.45
CA LEU A 9 3.50 8.01 26.95
C LEU A 9 3.71 9.40 26.31
N SER A 10 4.52 10.27 26.92
CA SER A 10 4.84 11.59 26.34
C SER A 10 5.49 11.44 24.96
N LYS A 11 6.52 10.58 24.86
CA LYS A 11 7.22 10.30 23.60
C LYS A 11 6.32 9.69 22.53
N LEU A 12 5.41 8.79 22.90
CA LEU A 12 4.47 8.19 21.95
C LEU A 12 3.46 9.22 21.43
N SER A 13 2.98 10.11 22.32
CA SER A 13 2.06 11.19 21.92
C SER A 13 2.72 12.20 20.98
N GLU A 14 3.99 12.53 21.22
CA GLU A 14 4.81 13.36 20.34
C GLU A 14 5.04 12.68 18.99
N PHE A 15 5.38 11.38 18.98
CA PHE A 15 5.52 10.61 17.73
C PHE A 15 4.23 10.56 16.91
N ILE A 16 3.08 10.33 17.54
CA ILE A 16 1.78 10.34 16.86
C ILE A 16 1.47 11.74 16.31
N ALA A 17 1.78 12.80 17.06
CA ALA A 17 1.59 14.18 16.62
C ALA A 17 2.44 14.53 15.39
N GLU A 18 3.70 14.08 15.36
CA GLU A 18 4.59 14.26 14.21
C GLU A 18 4.13 13.42 13.00
N CYS A 19 3.76 12.16 13.19
CA CYS A 19 3.17 11.32 12.13
C CYS A 19 1.92 11.98 11.52
N ARG A 20 1.07 12.61 12.34
CA ARG A 20 -0.11 13.33 11.87
C ARG A 20 0.23 14.53 10.98
N ARG A 21 1.31 15.25 11.29
CA ARG A 21 1.80 16.36 10.44
C ARG A 21 2.26 15.83 9.08
N VAL A 22 3.04 14.75 9.07
CA VAL A 22 3.51 14.11 7.83
C VAL A 22 2.33 13.63 6.97
N LEU A 23 1.36 12.93 7.57
CA LEU A 23 0.15 12.47 6.87
C LEU A 23 -0.71 13.63 6.32
N LYS A 24 -0.62 14.82 6.93
CA LYS A 24 -1.31 16.02 6.44
C LYS A 24 -0.54 16.71 5.30
N VAL A 25 0.78 16.58 5.28
CA VAL A 25 1.66 17.08 4.20
C VAL A 25 1.59 16.16 2.98
N THR A 26 1.37 14.85 3.16
CA THR A 26 1.13 13.94 2.04
C THR A 26 -0.14 14.32 1.30
N LYS A 27 0.00 14.63 0.01
CA LYS A 27 -1.11 14.96 -0.90
C LYS A 27 -2.06 13.77 -0.96
N LYS A 28 -3.30 13.94 -0.47
CA LYS A 28 -4.38 12.97 -0.72
C LYS A 28 -4.57 12.87 -2.24
N PRO A 29 -4.44 11.68 -2.85
CA PRO A 29 -4.56 11.53 -4.30
C PRO A 29 -5.94 12.00 -4.74
N SER A 30 -6.00 12.73 -5.85
CA SER A 30 -7.30 13.09 -6.44
C SER A 30 -8.00 11.82 -6.93
N ASN A 31 -9.33 11.81 -6.93
CA ASN A 31 -10.11 10.67 -7.42
C ASN A 31 -9.75 10.30 -8.87
N ASP A 32 -9.34 11.27 -9.68
CA ASP A 32 -8.95 11.05 -11.08
C ASP A 32 -7.57 10.40 -11.22
N GLU A 33 -6.60 10.82 -10.39
CA GLU A 33 -5.27 10.20 -10.32
C GLU A 33 -5.37 8.75 -9.84
N PHE A 34 -6.18 8.53 -8.79
CA PHE A 34 -6.43 7.18 -8.27
C PHE A 34 -7.06 6.28 -9.34
N LYS A 35 -8.11 6.74 -10.04
CA LYS A 35 -8.72 5.98 -11.14
C LYS A 35 -7.73 5.68 -12.27
N THR A 36 -6.84 6.61 -12.57
CA THR A 36 -5.84 6.42 -13.62
C THR A 36 -4.84 5.33 -13.23
N ILE A 37 -4.30 5.41 -12.02
CA ILE A 37 -3.36 4.41 -11.49
C ILE A 37 -4.03 3.04 -11.42
N VAL A 38 -5.25 2.95 -10.90
CA VAL A 38 -5.99 1.68 -10.79
C VAL A 38 -6.25 1.07 -12.18
N LYS A 39 -6.62 1.88 -13.18
CA LYS A 39 -6.82 1.39 -14.55
C LYS A 39 -5.53 0.84 -15.15
N VAL A 40 -4.43 1.57 -15.03
CA VAL A 40 -3.13 1.15 -15.60
C VAL A 40 -2.60 -0.10 -14.89
N SER A 41 -2.61 -0.11 -13.56
CA SER A 41 -2.19 -1.27 -12.76
C SER A 41 -3.09 -2.49 -13.00
N GLY A 42 -4.41 -2.28 -13.10
CA GLY A 42 -5.36 -3.35 -13.41
C GLY A 42 -5.11 -3.96 -14.79
N LEU A 43 -4.80 -3.12 -15.79
CA LEU A 43 -4.44 -3.60 -17.13
C LEU A 43 -3.17 -4.45 -17.11
N GLY A 44 -2.13 -3.99 -16.38
CA GLY A 44 -0.89 -4.75 -16.21
C GLY A 44 -1.10 -6.09 -15.52
N MET A 45 -1.93 -6.13 -14.47
CA MET A 45 -2.24 -7.34 -13.72
C MET A 45 -2.99 -8.38 -14.57
N ILE A 46 -3.91 -7.93 -15.44
CA ILE A 46 -4.61 -8.80 -16.39
C ILE A 46 -3.62 -9.38 -17.40
N ILE A 47 -2.73 -8.57 -17.97
CA ILE A 47 -1.74 -9.03 -18.97
C ILE A 47 -0.80 -10.08 -18.35
N ILE A 48 -0.21 -9.78 -17.20
CA ILE A 48 0.71 -10.69 -16.52
C ILE A 48 -0.03 -11.98 -16.09
N GLY A 49 -1.25 -11.83 -15.56
CA GLY A 49 -2.10 -12.96 -15.18
C GLY A 49 -2.46 -13.85 -16.37
N ALA A 50 -2.78 -13.26 -17.52
CA ALA A 50 -3.08 -13.99 -18.75
C ALA A 50 -1.84 -14.75 -19.27
N ILE A 51 -0.66 -14.12 -19.26
CA ILE A 51 0.59 -14.80 -19.66
C ILE A 51 0.87 -15.99 -18.73
N GLY A 52 0.79 -15.80 -17.41
CA GLY A 52 0.98 -16.88 -16.44
C GLY A 52 -0.05 -18.00 -16.61
N PHE A 53 -1.31 -17.63 -16.86
CA PHE A 53 -2.39 -18.57 -17.12
C PHE A 53 -2.13 -19.39 -18.39
N LEU A 54 -1.72 -18.76 -19.50
CA LEU A 54 -1.40 -19.45 -20.75
C LEU A 54 -0.25 -20.44 -20.57
N VAL A 55 0.81 -20.06 -19.84
CA VAL A 55 1.93 -20.96 -19.55
C VAL A 55 1.47 -22.16 -18.73
N GLN A 56 0.65 -21.93 -17.69
CA GLN A 56 0.11 -23.01 -16.86
C GLN A 56 -0.85 -23.91 -17.65
N MET A 57 -1.66 -23.33 -18.54
CA MET A 57 -2.60 -24.06 -19.38
C MET A 57 -1.87 -24.96 -20.38
N ILE A 58 -0.81 -24.46 -21.03
CA ILE A 58 0.04 -25.28 -21.92
C ILE A 58 0.69 -26.42 -21.15
N ARG A 59 1.24 -26.15 -19.95
CA ARG A 59 1.80 -27.21 -19.09
C ARG A 59 0.76 -28.24 -18.66
N SER A 60 -0.47 -27.81 -18.38
CA SER A 60 -1.55 -28.71 -17.96
C SER A 60 -2.05 -29.62 -19.08
N ILE A 61 -1.91 -29.21 -20.35
CA ILE A 61 -2.32 -30.01 -21.52
C ILE A 61 -1.17 -30.93 -21.98
N LEU A 62 0.08 -30.49 -21.82
CA LEU A 62 1.27 -31.27 -22.18
C LEU A 62 1.59 -32.37 -21.15
N SER A 63 1.13 -32.23 -19.92
CA SER A 63 1.19 -33.26 -18.86
C SER A 63 0.00 -34.21 -18.95
#